data_AF-A0A453A3G3-F1
#
_entry.id   AF-A0A453A3G3-F1
#
_cell.length_a   1.000
_cell.length_b   1.000
_cell.length_c   1.000
_cell.angle_alpha   90.00
_cell.angle_beta   90.00
_cell.angle_gamma   90.00
#
_symmetry.space_group_name_H-M   'P 1'
#
loop_
_entity.id
_entity.type
_entity.pdbx_description
1 polymer ?
#
loop_
_entity_poly.entity_id
_entity_poly.type
_entity_poly.pdbx_seq_one_letter_code
_entity_poly.pdbx_strand_id
1 'polypeptide(L)'
;MRNSFSMPFRYINSEEEGYVGGFEGAAIHGMLRAMESDFQAWVKGFVPNAAGGAADDMAAATVEPLERSFLAMDPAVALGVARMIFLGDQRPALDAVPAQCTIVGVRHDFAAPPVVAEYMERRMTKACTDVAVEIVESVGHFPQLVAPTRVVGILDGVLLRLHHKGLSIGHDGTEEGEMTVPVTTEVEIDGSIDVTM
;
A
#
# COMPACT_ATOMS: atom_id res chain seq x y z
N MET A 1 -23.15 8.80 -9.56
CA MET A 1 -22.44 7.58 -9.10
C MET A 1 -21.23 8.06 -8.31
N ARG A 2 -21.18 7.79 -7.00
CA ARG A 2 -20.13 8.34 -6.13
C ARG A 2 -18.85 7.51 -6.28
N ASN A 3 -17.76 8.16 -6.67
CA ASN A 3 -16.41 7.58 -6.58
C ASN A 3 -16.13 7.30 -5.10
N SER A 4 -16.20 6.03 -4.71
CA SER A 4 -15.64 5.60 -3.43
C SER A 4 -14.13 5.69 -3.53
N PHE A 5 -13.53 6.48 -2.65
CA PHE A 5 -12.09 6.45 -2.42
C PHE A 5 -11.70 5.01 -2.04
N SER A 6 -10.78 4.43 -2.81
CA SER A 6 -10.23 3.10 -2.57
C SER A 6 -9.21 3.19 -1.42
N MET A 7 -9.50 2.53 -0.32
CA MET A 7 -8.71 2.49 0.93
C MET A 7 -7.85 1.21 0.99
N PRO A 8 -7.11 0.87 2.07
CA PRO A 8 -6.19 -0.28 2.07
C PRO A 8 -6.81 -1.61 2.53
N PHE A 9 -6.02 -2.69 2.41
CA PHE A 9 -6.32 -4.05 2.87
C PHE A 9 -6.73 -4.10 4.37
N ARG A 10 -7.49 -5.13 4.76
CA ARG A 10 -8.13 -5.21 6.10
C ARG A 10 -7.14 -5.61 7.20
N TYR A 11 -6.97 -4.79 8.22
CA TYR A 11 -6.09 -5.10 9.37
C TYR A 11 -6.75 -5.97 10.45
N ILE A 12 -8.08 -6.01 10.50
CA ILE A 12 -8.84 -6.69 11.55
C ILE A 12 -9.10 -8.15 11.14
N ASN A 13 -8.73 -9.09 12.02
CA ASN A 13 -9.05 -10.51 11.90
C ASN A 13 -10.57 -10.75 11.75
N SER A 14 -10.95 -11.79 11.01
CA SER A 14 -12.34 -12.22 10.87
C SER A 14 -12.40 -13.73 10.96
N GLU A 15 -12.73 -14.27 12.14
CA GLU A 15 -12.85 -15.71 12.36
C GLU A 15 -13.94 -16.35 11.50
N GLU A 16 -15.09 -15.65 11.36
CA GLU A 16 -16.21 -16.08 10.51
C GLU A 16 -15.78 -16.31 9.05
N GLU A 17 -14.89 -15.45 8.55
CA GLU A 17 -14.38 -15.51 7.18
C GLU A 17 -13.04 -16.26 7.08
N GLY A 18 -12.51 -16.78 8.21
CA GLY A 18 -11.19 -17.42 8.27
C GLY A 18 -10.04 -16.49 7.84
N TYR A 19 -10.15 -15.18 8.08
CA TYR A 19 -9.20 -14.17 7.66
C TYR A 19 -8.31 -13.68 8.82
N VAL A 20 -7.00 -13.64 8.58
CA VAL A 20 -6.01 -13.08 9.50
C VAL A 20 -5.45 -11.78 8.89
N GLY A 21 -5.82 -10.66 9.50
CA GLY A 21 -5.37 -9.32 9.13
C GLY A 21 -4.20 -8.80 9.96
N GLY A 22 -3.94 -9.42 11.11
CA GLY A 22 -2.83 -9.08 12.01
C GLY A 22 -3.27 -8.53 13.37
N PHE A 23 -4.49 -8.01 13.48
CA PHE A 23 -4.99 -7.42 14.72
C PHE A 23 -6.39 -7.90 15.10
N GLU A 24 -6.60 -8.01 16.41
CA GLU A 24 -7.94 -8.04 16.97
C GLU A 24 -8.61 -6.67 16.88
N GLY A 25 -9.92 -6.67 16.63
CA GLY A 25 -10.69 -5.42 16.51
C GLY A 25 -10.54 -4.54 17.76
N ALA A 26 -10.55 -5.14 18.96
CA ALA A 26 -10.37 -4.40 20.21
C ALA A 26 -9.00 -3.70 20.31
N ALA A 27 -7.94 -4.31 19.75
CA ALA A 27 -6.60 -3.72 19.74
C ALA A 27 -6.54 -2.48 18.84
N ILE A 28 -7.12 -2.55 17.63
CA ILE A 28 -7.23 -1.39 16.73
C ILE A 28 -8.02 -0.24 17.37
N HIS A 29 -9.17 -0.53 17.97
CA HIS A 29 -9.96 0.51 18.64
C HIS A 29 -9.23 1.11 19.85
N GLY A 30 -8.47 0.30 20.60
CA GLY A 30 -7.61 0.79 21.69
C GLY A 30 -6.52 1.72 21.19
N MET A 31 -5.81 1.32 20.12
CA MET A 31 -4.78 2.13 19.48
C MET A 31 -5.32 3.47 18.98
N LEU A 32 -6.48 3.49 18.32
CA LEU A 32 -7.12 4.72 17.84
C LEU A 32 -7.53 5.65 18.98
N ARG A 33 -8.03 5.10 20.10
CA ARG A 33 -8.32 5.91 21.31
C ARG A 33 -7.06 6.48 21.95
N ALA A 34 -5.96 5.74 21.96
CA ALA A 34 -4.69 6.24 22.46
C ALA A 34 -4.16 7.41 21.60
N MET A 35 -4.24 7.26 20.28
CA MET A 35 -3.90 8.32 19.32
C MET A 35 -4.76 9.58 19.50
N GLU A 36 -6.07 9.40 19.73
CA GLU A 36 -7.02 10.49 19.99
C GLU A 36 -6.76 11.20 21.33
N SER A 37 -6.31 10.46 22.35
CA SER A 37 -6.04 11.01 23.68
C SER A 37 -4.71 11.76 23.76
N ASP A 38 -3.64 11.21 23.19
CA ASP A 38 -2.31 11.81 23.20
C ASP A 38 -1.53 11.33 21.96
N PHE A 39 -1.62 12.13 20.90
CA PHE A 39 -0.96 11.83 19.63
C PHE A 39 0.56 11.75 19.77
N GLN A 40 1.18 12.61 20.58
CA GLN A 40 2.64 12.62 20.72
C GLN A 40 3.14 11.37 21.46
N ALA A 41 2.47 11.00 22.56
CA ALA A 41 2.80 9.76 23.26
C ALA A 41 2.53 8.53 22.38
N TRP A 42 1.44 8.56 21.62
CA TRP A 42 1.12 7.51 20.65
C TRP A 42 2.23 7.34 19.60
N VAL A 43 2.72 8.42 18.99
CA VAL A 43 3.82 8.36 18.01
C VAL A 43 5.06 7.71 18.62
N LYS A 44 5.49 8.16 19.81
CA LYS A 44 6.68 7.64 20.50
C LYS A 44 6.55 6.16 20.90
N GLY A 45 5.33 5.66 21.06
CA GLY A 45 5.07 4.24 21.29
C GLY A 45 4.94 3.43 19.99
N PHE A 46 4.31 4.00 18.96
CA PHE A 46 3.97 3.29 17.72
C PHE A 46 5.14 3.21 16.75
N VAL A 47 5.83 4.33 16.50
CA VAL A 47 6.84 4.43 15.45
C VAL A 47 8.00 3.45 15.64
N PRO A 48 8.57 3.25 16.84
CA PRO A 48 9.63 2.27 17.02
C PRO A 48 9.18 0.86 16.62
N ASN A 49 7.97 0.45 16.98
CA ASN A 49 7.44 -0.85 16.59
C ASN A 49 7.24 -0.95 15.07
N ALA A 50 6.74 0.10 14.43
CA ALA A 50 6.54 0.14 12.98
C ALA A 50 7.84 0.18 12.18
N ALA A 51 8.90 0.79 12.72
CA ALA A 51 10.22 0.83 12.10
C ALA A 51 11.06 -0.44 12.36
N GLY A 52 10.59 -1.39 13.18
CA GLY A 52 11.37 -2.56 13.60
C GLY A 52 12.31 -2.31 14.79
N GLY A 53 12.21 -1.14 15.41
CA GLY A 53 12.85 -0.81 16.68
C GLY A 53 14.37 -0.85 16.61
N ALA A 54 14.96 -1.67 17.47
CA ALA A 54 16.41 -1.91 17.52
C ALA A 54 16.79 -3.30 16.96
N ALA A 55 16.00 -3.82 16.01
CA ALA A 55 16.30 -5.12 15.38
C ALA A 55 17.68 -5.12 14.69
N ASP A 56 18.08 -4.00 14.11
CA ASP A 56 19.42 -3.74 13.60
C ASP A 56 19.71 -2.22 13.58
N ASP A 57 20.94 -1.85 13.20
CA ASP A 57 21.42 -0.46 13.17
C ASP A 57 20.63 0.40 12.16
N MET A 58 20.19 -0.18 11.05
CA MET A 58 19.42 0.55 10.03
C MET A 58 18.01 0.86 10.53
N ALA A 59 17.32 -0.14 11.10
CA ALA A 59 16.02 0.05 11.74
C ALA A 59 16.09 1.14 12.83
N ALA A 60 17.07 1.05 13.73
CA ALA A 60 17.26 2.02 14.80
C ALA A 60 17.51 3.44 14.27
N ALA A 61 18.33 3.59 13.21
CA ALA A 61 18.61 4.88 12.60
C ALA A 61 17.39 5.54 11.94
N THR A 62 16.35 4.76 11.59
CA THR A 62 15.14 5.28 10.95
C THR A 62 14.09 5.80 11.95
N VAL A 63 14.13 5.36 13.21
CA VAL A 63 13.12 5.70 14.23
C VAL A 63 12.96 7.21 14.41
N GLU A 64 14.03 7.94 14.72
CA GLU A 64 13.94 9.39 14.99
C GLU A 64 13.43 10.18 13.76
N PRO A 65 13.95 9.97 12.53
CA PRO A 65 13.38 10.59 11.33
C PRO A 65 11.89 10.28 11.12
N LEU A 66 11.46 9.04 11.32
CA LEU A 66 10.04 8.66 11.21
C LEU A 66 9.19 9.35 12.28
N GLU A 67 9.65 9.40 13.53
CA GLU A 67 8.93 10.08 14.61
C GLU A 67 8.71 11.55 14.27
N ARG A 68 9.75 12.25 13.78
CA ARG A 68 9.62 13.64 13.34
C ARG A 68 8.61 13.79 12.20
N SER A 69 8.62 12.87 11.24
CA SER A 69 7.64 12.88 10.14
C SER A 69 6.21 12.69 10.64
N PHE A 70 5.99 11.81 11.61
CA PHE A 70 4.67 11.60 12.19
C PHE A 70 4.20 12.80 13.01
N LEU A 71 5.09 13.39 13.83
CA LEU A 71 4.78 14.56 14.65
C LEU A 71 4.55 15.85 13.83
N ALA A 72 4.98 15.87 12.57
CA ALA A 72 4.72 16.98 11.66
C ALA A 72 3.27 16.96 11.10
N MET A 73 2.52 15.87 11.27
CA MET A 73 1.13 15.80 10.84
C MET A 73 0.21 16.57 11.80
N ASP A 74 -0.87 17.14 11.26
CA ASP A 74 -1.99 17.59 12.10
C ASP A 74 -2.63 16.37 12.80
N PRO A 75 -2.78 16.37 14.15
CA PRO A 75 -3.28 15.20 14.87
C PRO A 75 -4.68 14.76 14.46
N ALA A 76 -5.58 15.69 14.13
CA ALA A 76 -6.94 15.36 13.73
C ALA A 76 -6.98 14.74 12.33
N VAL A 77 -6.17 15.26 11.41
CA VAL A 77 -5.98 14.66 10.08
C VAL A 77 -5.36 13.28 10.19
N ALA A 78 -4.29 13.12 10.99
CA ALA A 78 -3.62 11.85 11.21
C ALA A 78 -4.60 10.80 11.77
N LEU A 79 -5.42 11.16 12.76
CA LEU A 79 -6.43 10.28 13.32
C LEU A 79 -7.49 9.87 12.28
N GLY A 80 -7.95 10.81 11.45
CA GLY A 80 -8.88 10.51 10.36
C GLY A 80 -8.30 9.50 9.36
N VAL A 81 -7.04 9.69 8.96
CA VAL A 81 -6.31 8.77 8.08
C VAL A 81 -6.09 7.42 8.75
N ALA A 82 -5.74 7.38 10.04
CA ALA A 82 -5.56 6.14 10.78
C ALA A 82 -6.86 5.33 10.87
N ARG A 83 -8.01 5.98 11.17
CA ARG A 83 -9.32 5.32 11.17
C ARG A 83 -9.63 4.72 9.80
N MET A 84 -9.39 5.48 8.74
CA MET A 84 -9.58 5.06 7.36
C MET A 84 -8.72 3.84 6.99
N ILE A 85 -7.46 3.82 7.40
CA ILE A 85 -6.53 2.71 7.14
C ILE A 85 -6.90 1.48 7.95
N PHE A 86 -7.00 1.60 9.27
CA PHE A 86 -7.11 0.44 10.17
C PHE A 86 -8.52 -0.14 10.28
N LEU A 87 -9.57 0.63 9.97
CA LEU A 87 -10.97 0.14 9.94
C LEU A 87 -11.46 -0.17 8.52
N GLY A 88 -10.66 0.14 7.49
CA GLY A 88 -10.99 -0.15 6.11
C GLY A 88 -10.97 -1.65 5.79
N ASP A 89 -11.78 -2.06 4.81
CA ASP A 89 -11.74 -3.41 4.24
C ASP A 89 -11.78 -3.35 2.71
N GLN A 90 -10.63 -3.61 2.09
CA GLN A 90 -10.47 -3.49 0.64
C GLN A 90 -10.08 -4.81 0.01
N ARG A 91 -10.36 -5.90 0.72
CA ARG A 91 -10.27 -7.24 0.15
C ARG A 91 -11.13 -7.34 -1.13
N PRO A 92 -12.33 -6.72 -1.25
CA PRO A 92 -13.08 -6.71 -2.52
C PRO A 92 -12.38 -6.01 -3.68
N ALA A 93 -11.56 -4.98 -3.43
CA ALA A 93 -10.86 -4.26 -4.49
C ALA A 93 -9.82 -5.15 -5.21
N LEU A 94 -9.32 -6.19 -4.54
CA LEU A 94 -8.37 -7.15 -5.11
C LEU A 94 -8.96 -7.93 -6.29
N ASP A 95 -10.28 -8.08 -6.36
CA ASP A 95 -10.96 -8.77 -7.46
C ASP A 95 -11.02 -7.93 -8.74
N ALA A 96 -10.73 -6.63 -8.64
CA ALA A 96 -10.91 -5.66 -9.72
C ALA A 96 -9.59 -5.12 -10.27
N VAL A 97 -8.43 -5.65 -9.87
CA VAL A 97 -7.10 -5.17 -10.30
C VAL A 97 -6.78 -5.70 -11.70
N PRO A 98 -6.75 -4.85 -12.75
CA PRO A 98 -6.53 -5.31 -14.12
C PRO A 98 -5.03 -5.38 -14.49
N ALA A 99 -4.18 -4.68 -13.74
CA ALA A 99 -2.77 -4.55 -14.00
C ALA A 99 -1.97 -5.70 -13.37
N GLN A 100 -0.86 -6.07 -14.01
CA GLN A 100 0.11 -6.96 -13.38
C GLN A 100 0.60 -6.36 -12.05
N CYS A 101 0.67 -7.17 -11.01
CA CYS A 101 1.03 -6.74 -9.67
C CYS A 101 2.22 -7.53 -9.11
N THR A 102 3.04 -6.89 -8.29
CA THR A 102 3.99 -7.57 -7.41
C THR A 102 3.73 -7.08 -6.00
N ILE A 103 3.31 -7.99 -5.13
CA ILE A 103 3.07 -7.73 -3.72
C ILE A 103 4.40 -7.88 -3.01
N VAL A 104 4.87 -6.81 -2.37
CA VAL A 104 6.10 -6.81 -1.58
C VAL A 104 5.71 -6.81 -0.10
N GLY A 105 5.91 -7.94 0.58
CA GLY A 105 5.69 -8.09 2.00
C GLY A 105 6.99 -8.10 2.80
N VAL A 106 6.91 -8.03 4.13
CA VAL A 106 8.07 -8.16 5.02
C VAL A 106 7.90 -9.39 5.91
N ARG A 107 9.00 -10.12 6.15
CA ARG A 107 8.98 -11.36 6.95
C ARG A 107 8.46 -11.12 8.37
N HIS A 108 8.97 -10.07 9.03
CA HIS A 108 8.66 -9.74 10.42
C HIS A 108 7.94 -8.39 10.50
N ASP A 109 6.84 -8.28 9.77
CA ASP A 109 5.91 -7.14 9.86
C ASP A 109 4.90 -7.38 10.98
N PHE A 110 4.83 -6.46 11.95
CA PHE A 110 3.86 -6.56 13.04
C PHE A 110 2.43 -6.17 12.60
N ALA A 111 2.30 -5.38 11.53
CA ALA A 111 1.03 -4.84 11.07
C ALA A 111 0.40 -5.65 9.94
N ALA A 112 1.21 -6.23 9.06
CA ALA A 112 0.77 -7.01 7.92
C ALA A 112 1.57 -8.32 7.80
N PRO A 113 1.22 -9.37 8.56
CA PRO A 113 1.97 -10.63 8.55
C PRO A 113 1.98 -11.28 7.15
N PRO A 114 2.96 -12.14 6.83
CA PRO A 114 3.10 -12.72 5.49
C PRO A 114 1.84 -13.39 4.92
N VAL A 115 0.99 -13.96 5.79
CA VAL A 115 -0.31 -14.56 5.41
C VAL A 115 -1.26 -13.57 4.71
N VAL A 116 -1.13 -12.26 4.96
CA VAL A 116 -1.87 -11.21 4.27
C VAL A 116 -1.46 -11.12 2.81
N ALA A 117 -0.16 -11.17 2.52
CA ALA A 117 0.35 -11.16 1.14
C ALA A 117 -0.10 -12.43 0.39
N GLU A 118 -0.05 -13.59 1.04
CA GLU A 118 -0.56 -14.84 0.44
C GLU A 118 -2.07 -14.78 0.21
N TYR A 119 -2.84 -14.16 1.12
CA TYR A 119 -4.27 -13.95 0.91
C TYR A 119 -4.53 -13.09 -0.32
N MET A 120 -3.79 -11.99 -0.45
CA MET A 120 -3.90 -11.08 -1.59
C MET A 120 -3.57 -11.80 -2.90
N GLU A 121 -2.46 -12.52 -2.95
CA GLU A 121 -2.06 -13.33 -4.11
C GLU A 121 -3.17 -14.33 -4.48
N ARG A 122 -3.63 -15.16 -3.54
CA ARG A 122 -4.68 -16.16 -3.80
C ARG A 122 -5.96 -15.53 -4.34
N ARG A 123 -6.35 -14.35 -3.84
CA ARG A 123 -7.56 -13.66 -4.28
C ARG A 123 -7.38 -13.05 -5.67
N MET A 124 -6.27 -12.37 -5.91
CA MET A 124 -5.94 -11.75 -7.19
C MET A 124 -5.75 -12.79 -8.30
N THR A 125 -5.10 -13.92 -8.03
CA THR A 125 -4.98 -15.03 -8.99
C THR A 125 -6.35 -15.59 -9.36
N LYS A 126 -7.28 -15.74 -8.40
CA LYS A 126 -8.67 -16.17 -8.68
C LYS A 126 -9.42 -15.16 -9.55
N ALA A 127 -9.07 -13.88 -9.46
CA ALA A 127 -9.60 -12.81 -10.31
C ALA A 127 -8.86 -12.68 -11.66
N CYS A 128 -8.01 -13.66 -12.00
CA CYS A 128 -7.21 -13.68 -13.23
C CYS A 128 -6.17 -12.55 -13.35
N THR A 129 -5.81 -11.89 -12.24
CA THR A 129 -4.71 -10.93 -12.21
C THR A 129 -3.37 -11.65 -12.20
N ASP A 130 -2.44 -11.22 -13.05
CA ASP A 130 -1.04 -11.63 -13.01
C ASP A 130 -0.37 -11.01 -11.77
N VAL A 131 -0.06 -11.85 -10.79
CA VAL A 131 0.46 -11.41 -9.49
C VAL A 131 1.67 -12.26 -9.09
N ALA A 132 2.66 -11.60 -8.52
CA ALA A 132 3.80 -12.24 -7.86
C ALA A 132 3.91 -11.74 -6.41
N VAL A 133 4.49 -12.56 -5.52
CA VAL A 133 4.78 -12.17 -4.14
C VAL A 133 6.28 -12.23 -3.90
N GLU A 134 6.82 -11.17 -3.31
CA GLU A 134 8.21 -11.06 -2.88
C GLU A 134 8.23 -10.71 -1.39
N ILE A 135 8.84 -11.57 -0.57
CA ILE A 135 8.95 -11.33 0.88
C ILE A 135 10.36 -10.84 1.21
N VAL A 136 10.45 -9.61 1.69
CA VAL A 136 11.69 -9.00 2.15
C VAL A 136 12.06 -9.60 3.51
N GLU A 137 13.25 -10.18 3.59
CA GLU A 137 13.83 -10.63 4.85
C GLU A 137 14.33 -9.41 5.66
N SER A 138 13.45 -8.88 6.50
CA SER A 138 13.62 -7.70 7.33
C SER A 138 12.56 -7.65 8.45
N VAL A 139 12.64 -6.64 9.31
CA VAL A 139 11.73 -6.38 10.44
C VAL A 139 11.13 -4.98 10.30
N GLY A 140 9.85 -4.85 10.62
CA GLY A 140 9.12 -3.59 10.54
C GLY A 140 8.28 -3.46 9.26
N HIS A 141 7.55 -2.36 9.17
CA HIS A 141 6.54 -2.10 8.14
C HIS A 141 7.06 -1.24 6.98
N PHE A 142 8.29 -0.72 7.07
CA PHE A 142 8.88 0.21 6.10
C PHE A 142 10.16 -0.35 5.48
N PRO A 143 10.11 -1.47 4.73
CA PRO A 143 11.30 -2.11 4.17
C PRO A 143 12.09 -1.18 3.24
N GLN A 144 11.44 -0.18 2.63
CA GLN A 144 12.11 0.83 1.82
C GLN A 144 13.03 1.77 2.62
N LEU A 145 12.86 1.84 3.95
CA LEU A 145 13.70 2.63 4.85
C LEU A 145 14.75 1.76 5.54
N VAL A 146 14.36 0.55 5.98
CA VAL A 146 15.23 -0.32 6.79
C VAL A 146 16.03 -1.33 5.97
N ALA A 147 15.53 -1.75 4.81
CA ALA A 147 16.18 -2.68 3.89
C ALA A 147 16.16 -2.17 2.44
N PRO A 148 16.58 -0.92 2.17
CA PRO A 148 16.38 -0.24 0.89
C PRO A 148 16.99 -0.99 -0.29
N THR A 149 18.17 -1.59 -0.12
CA THR A 149 18.85 -2.35 -1.18
C THR A 149 18.07 -3.58 -1.61
N ARG A 150 17.37 -4.24 -0.68
CA ARG A 150 16.49 -5.38 -1.01
C ARG A 150 15.27 -4.92 -1.81
N VAL A 151 14.66 -3.79 -1.42
CA VAL A 151 13.50 -3.23 -2.12
C VAL A 151 13.89 -2.79 -3.54
N VAL A 152 15.03 -2.11 -3.71
CA VAL A 152 15.55 -1.73 -5.03
C VAL A 152 15.76 -2.96 -5.92
N GLY A 153 16.37 -4.03 -5.41
CA GLY A 153 16.57 -5.26 -6.18
C GLY A 153 15.26 -5.91 -6.64
N ILE A 154 14.21 -5.85 -5.81
CA ILE A 154 12.86 -6.30 -6.20
C ILE A 154 12.31 -5.43 -7.32
N LEU A 155 12.40 -4.10 -7.20
CA LEU A 155 11.93 -3.17 -8.23
C LEU A 155 12.65 -3.38 -9.56
N ASP A 156 13.96 -3.56 -9.56
CA ASP A 156 14.74 -3.89 -10.76
C ASP A 156 14.22 -5.18 -11.41
N GLY A 157 13.99 -6.23 -10.61
CA GLY A 157 13.42 -7.48 -11.09
C GLY A 157 12.01 -7.32 -11.70
N VAL A 158 11.16 -6.51 -11.08
CA VAL A 158 9.81 -6.19 -11.60
C VAL A 158 9.92 -5.48 -12.96
N LEU A 159 10.75 -4.46 -13.07
CA LEU A 159 10.92 -3.68 -14.30
C LEU A 159 11.48 -4.53 -15.45
N LEU A 160 12.46 -5.40 -15.15
CA LEU A 160 13.00 -6.33 -16.15
C LEU A 160 11.94 -7.33 -16.66
N ARG A 161 11.10 -7.88 -15.77
CA ARG A 161 10.01 -8.78 -16.16
C ARG A 161 8.99 -8.08 -17.06
N LEU A 162 8.64 -6.84 -16.75
CA LEU A 162 7.74 -6.02 -17.57
C LEU A 162 8.33 -5.74 -18.96
N HIS A 163 9.62 -5.40 -19.03
CA HIS A 163 10.31 -5.15 -20.29
C HIS A 163 10.32 -6.39 -21.21
N HIS A 164 10.66 -7.56 -20.66
CA HIS A 164 10.65 -8.81 -21.43
C HIS A 164 9.25 -9.20 -21.91
N LYS A 165 8.20 -8.99 -21.10
CA LYS A 165 6.82 -9.23 -21.53
C LYS A 165 6.39 -8.28 -22.65
N GLY A 166 6.74 -7.00 -22.55
CA GLY A 166 6.51 -6.01 -23.61
C GLY A 166 7.18 -6.39 -24.94
N LEU A 167 8.42 -6.90 -24.89
CA LEU A 167 9.12 -7.42 -26.07
C LEU A 167 8.49 -8.70 -26.62
N SER A 168 7.94 -9.57 -25.78
CA SER A 168 7.31 -10.83 -26.23
C SER A 168 5.93 -10.65 -26.88
N ILE A 169 5.24 -9.54 -26.61
CA ILE A 169 3.95 -9.19 -27.23
C ILE A 169 4.16 -8.47 -28.58
N GLY A 170 5.36 -7.95 -28.85
CA GLY A 170 5.69 -7.16 -30.05
C GLY A 170 6.14 -7.94 -31.29
N HIS A 171 5.83 -9.23 -31.45
CA HIS A 171 6.22 -10.01 -32.65
C HIS A 171 5.04 -10.53 -33.50
N ASP A 172 3.83 -9.98 -33.36
CA ASP A 172 2.81 -10.19 -34.40
C ASP A 172 2.98 -9.12 -35.49
N GLY A 173 3.62 -9.52 -36.58
CA GLY A 173 3.96 -8.64 -37.69
C GLY A 173 2.71 -8.08 -38.37
N THR A 174 2.46 -6.80 -38.18
CA THR A 174 1.70 -5.98 -39.13
C THR A 174 2.35 -4.61 -39.26
N GLU A 175 2.52 -4.21 -40.51
CA GLU A 175 3.34 -3.10 -40.99
C GLU A 175 2.99 -1.73 -40.35
N GLU A 176 4.03 -0.94 -40.06
CA GLU A 176 3.93 0.43 -39.58
C GLU A 176 3.32 1.34 -40.68
N GLY A 177 2.03 1.63 -40.55
CA GLY A 177 1.38 2.75 -41.24
C GLY A 177 1.58 4.04 -40.45
N GLU A 178 2.23 5.02 -41.06
CA GLU A 178 2.49 6.36 -40.53
C GLU A 178 1.18 7.05 -40.06
N MET A 179 0.95 7.09 -38.74
CA MET A 179 -0.24 7.70 -38.16
C MET A 179 0.06 9.15 -37.79
N THR A 180 -0.25 10.06 -38.72
CA THR A 180 -0.25 11.51 -38.47
C THR A 180 -1.43 11.86 -37.56
N VAL A 181 -1.14 12.41 -36.37
CA VAL A 181 -2.15 12.89 -35.43
C VAL A 181 -2.51 14.34 -35.77
N PRO A 182 -3.77 14.67 -36.10
CA PRO A 182 -4.16 16.05 -36.31
C PRO A 182 -4.27 16.75 -34.96
N VAL A 183 -3.62 17.91 -34.84
CA VAL A 183 -3.82 18.84 -33.72
C VAL A 183 -5.21 19.46 -33.85
N THR A 184 -6.11 19.10 -32.95
CA THR A 184 -7.39 19.80 -32.79
C THR A 184 -7.32 20.79 -31.63
N THR A 185 -7.96 21.92 -31.89
CA THR A 185 -7.97 23.22 -31.20
C THR A 185 -8.43 23.20 -29.74
N GLU A 186 -7.99 24.24 -29.04
CA GLU A 186 -8.26 24.62 -27.64
C GLU A 186 -9.67 24.28 -27.14
N VAL A 187 -9.72 23.69 -25.94
CA VAL A 187 -10.95 23.50 -25.16
C VAL A 187 -11.10 24.71 -24.24
N GLU A 188 -12.12 25.54 -24.48
CA GLU A 188 -12.54 26.58 -23.54
C GLU A 188 -13.12 25.95 -22.27
N ILE A 189 -12.59 26.32 -21.11
CA ILE A 189 -13.07 25.89 -19.79
C ILE A 189 -14.00 26.99 -19.26
N ASP A 190 -15.30 26.70 -19.17
CA ASP A 190 -16.24 27.55 -18.45
C ASP A 190 -16.03 27.36 -16.93
N GLY A 191 -15.71 28.45 -16.24
CA GLY A 191 -15.36 28.50 -14.82
C GLY A 191 -16.55 28.47 -13.86
N SER A 192 -17.67 27.86 -14.24
CA SER A 192 -18.87 27.77 -13.41
C SER A 192 -18.79 26.55 -12.47
N ILE A 193 -18.57 26.81 -11.18
CA ILE A 193 -18.74 25.83 -10.10
C ILE A 193 -20.17 25.98 -9.57
N ASP A 194 -21.04 25.02 -9.86
CA ASP A 194 -22.38 24.95 -9.28
C ASP A 194 -22.31 24.35 -7.87
N VAL A 195 -22.58 25.17 -6.86
CA VAL A 195 -22.68 24.82 -5.45
C VAL A 195 -24.13 24.99 -5.00
N THR A 196 -24.97 24.03 -5.35
CA THR A 196 -26.28 23.85 -4.72
C THR A 196 -26.52 22.38 -4.37
N MET A 197 -26.87 22.13 -3.09
CA MET A 197 -27.30 20.83 -2.55
C MET A 197 -28.80 20.65 -2.69
#